data_AF-A0A5A7NAM2-F1
#
_entry.id   AF-A0A5A7NAM2-F1
#
_cell.length_a   1.000
_cell.length_b   1.000
_cell.length_c   1.000
_cell.angle_alpha   90.00
_cell.angle_beta   90.00
_cell.angle_gamma   90.00
#
_symmetry.space_group_name_H-M   'P 1'
#
loop_
_entity.id
_entity.type
_entity.pdbx_description
1 polymer ?
#
loop_
_entity_poly.entity_id
_entity_poly.type
_entity_poly.pdbx_seq_one_letter_code
_entity_poly.pdbx_strand_id
1 'polypeptide(L)' 'MRARLLRIDLAAILPDAVLKGDELARLEPPLMVDNMEALAVHVDTVGQWMITIISDDNFSPLQRTILLRYKMPQP' A
#
# COMPACT_ATOMS: atom_id res chain seq x y z
N MET A 1 -2.24 -10.40 10.27
CA MET A 1 -1.22 -9.53 9.61
C MET A 1 -1.71 -8.09 9.64
N ARG A 2 -0.84 -7.11 9.42
CA ARG A 2 -1.18 -5.68 9.33
C ARG A 2 -0.25 -5.00 8.33
N ALA A 3 -0.73 -3.99 7.62
CA ALA A 3 0.07 -3.19 6.70
C ALA A 3 -0.26 -1.70 6.86
N ARG A 4 0.71 -0.84 6.56
CA ARG A 4 0.56 0.63 6.56
C ARG A 4 0.97 1.16 5.20
N LEU A 5 0.17 2.06 4.64
CA LEU A 5 0.53 2.83 3.46
C LEU A 5 1.03 4.19 3.93
N LEU A 6 2.30 4.49 3.63
CA LEU A 6 2.92 5.76 3.98
C LEU A 6 3.20 6.58 2.72
N ARG A 7 2.95 7.89 2.79
CA ARG A 7 3.47 8.86 1.84
C ARG A 7 4.81 9.38 2.37
N ILE A 8 5.86 9.17 1.60
CA ILE A 8 7.22 9.55 1.97
C ILE A 8 7.70 10.60 0.97
N ASP A 9 8.35 11.64 1.47
CA ASP A 9 9.04 12.61 0.60
C ASP A 9 10.18 11.90 -0.13
N LEU A 10 10.20 12.00 -1.46
CA LEU A 10 11.24 11.43 -2.29
C LEU A 10 12.64 11.90 -1.86
N ALA A 11 12.76 13.17 -1.43
CA ALA A 11 14.03 13.74 -0.96
C ALA A 11 14.54 13.11 0.34
N ALA A 12 13.66 12.44 1.11
CA ALA A 12 14.04 11.75 2.35
C ALA A 12 14.64 10.36 2.10
N ILE A 13 14.61 9.85 0.86
CA ILE A 13 15.17 8.54 0.50
C ILE A 13 16.67 8.70 0.27
N LEU A 14 17.44 8.52 1.35
CA LEU A 14 18.90 8.61 1.37
C LEU A 14 19.51 7.36 2.00
N PRO A 15 20.79 7.03 1.72
CA PRO A 15 21.50 5.98 2.43
C PRO A 15 21.41 6.17 3.95
N ASP A 16 21.17 5.07 4.66
CA ASP A 16 21.04 5.01 6.13
C ASP A 16 19.91 5.86 6.75
N ALA A 17 19.07 6.49 5.93
CA ALA A 17 17.95 7.29 6.42
C ALA A 17 16.83 6.40 6.97
N VAL A 18 16.34 6.75 8.16
CA VAL A 18 15.10 6.19 8.68
C VAL A 18 13.94 6.89 7.99
N LEU A 19 13.28 6.21 7.06
CA LEU A 19 12.12 6.74 6.37
C LEU A 19 10.98 7.02 7.35
N LYS A 20 10.53 8.28 7.37
CA LYS A 20 9.31 8.72 8.04
C LYS A 20 8.39 9.29 6.98
N GLY A 21 7.09 9.06 7.15
CA GLY A 21 6.09 9.52 6.20
C GLY A 21 4.73 9.64 6.85
N ASP A 22 3.84 10.33 6.16
CA ASP A 22 2.44 10.49 6.57
C ASP A 22 1.73 9.15 6.37
N GLU A 23 1.07 8.64 7.41
CA GLU A 23 0.25 7.45 7.28
C GLU A 23 -1.05 7.78 6.55
N LEU A 24 -1.18 7.28 5.32
CA LEU A 24 -2.38 7.45 4.49
C LEU A 24 -3.46 6.41 4.83
N ALA A 25 -3.03 5.18 5.13
CA ALA A 25 -3.95 4.10 5.44
C ALA A 25 -3.31 3.02 6.32
N ARG A 26 -4.17 2.32 7.06
CA ARG A 26 -3.84 1.14 7.86
C ARG A 26 -4.76 -0.01 7.47
N LEU A 27 -4.19 -1.10 7.01
CA LEU A 27 -4.89 -2.35 6.70
C LEU A 27 -4.69 -3.31 7.87
N GLU A 28 -5.77 -3.58 8.60
CA GLU A 28 -5.78 -4.51 9.73
C GLU A 28 -7.14 -5.20 9.85
N PRO A 29 -7.23 -6.33 10.57
CA PRO A 29 -8.50 -7.03 10.76
C PRO A 29 -9.60 -6.08 11.22
N PRO A 30 -10.81 -6.13 10.62
CA PRO A 30 -11.32 -7.20 9.77
C PRO A 30 -11.02 -7.07 8.26
N LEU A 31 -10.24 -6.08 7.82
CA LEU A 31 -9.89 -5.92 6.40
C LEU A 31 -9.01 -7.08 5.93
N MET A 32 -9.11 -7.39 4.64
CA MET A 32 -8.19 -8.34 3.99
C MET A 32 -6.77 -7.76 4.05
N VAL A 33 -5.87 -8.47 4.71
CA VAL A 33 -4.46 -8.11 4.80
C VAL A 33 -3.59 -9.35 4.89
N ASP A 34 -2.48 -9.32 4.17
CA ASP A 34 -1.47 -10.38 4.08
C ASP A 34 -0.09 -9.75 3.82
N ASN A 35 0.92 -10.52 3.37
CA ASN A 35 2.24 -10.00 2.99
C ASN A 35 2.17 -9.21 1.68
N MET A 36 1.74 -7.94 1.73
CA MET A 36 1.59 -7.11 0.54
C MET A 36 2.94 -6.89 -0.18
N GLU A 37 2.95 -7.12 -1.49
CA GLU A 37 4.18 -7.18 -2.30
C GLU A 37 4.26 -6.09 -3.37
N ALA A 38 3.11 -5.62 -3.84
CA ALA A 38 3.06 -4.62 -4.90
C ALA A 38 2.09 -3.50 -4.56
N LEU A 39 2.46 -2.30 -5.04
CA LEU A 39 1.70 -1.07 -4.94
C LEU A 39 1.75 -0.37 -6.30
N ALA A 40 0.58 0.00 -6.81
CA ALA A 40 0.46 0.90 -7.97
C ALA A 40 -0.46 2.06 -7.61
N VAL A 41 -0.07 3.26 -8.01
CA VAL A 41 -0.87 4.48 -7.83
C VAL A 41 -1.00 5.17 -9.17
N HIS A 42 -2.22 5.50 -9.57
CA HIS A 42 -2.48 6.34 -10.73
C HIS A 42 -3.61 7.33 -10.41
N VAL A 43 -3.73 8.38 -11.21
CA VAL A 43 -4.82 9.34 -11.11
C VAL A 43 -5.93 8.91 -12.05
N ASP A 44 -7.18 8.86 -11.58
CA ASP A 44 -8.33 8.57 -12.43
C ASP A 44 -8.81 9.81 -13.20
N THR A 45 -9.85 9.65 -14.01
CA THR A 45 -10.39 10.71 -14.87
C THR A 45 -11.01 11.87 -14.10
N VAL A 46 -11.30 11.71 -12.81
CA VAL A 46 -11.86 12.76 -11.94
C VAL A 46 -10.83 13.31 -10.96
N GLY A 47 -9.55 12.97 -11.16
CA GLY A 47 -8.44 13.51 -10.37
C GLY A 47 -8.23 12.80 -9.04
N GLN A 48 -8.82 11.63 -8.77
CA GLN A 48 -8.62 10.88 -7.53
C GLN A 48 -7.43 9.92 -7.65
N TRP A 49 -6.77 9.62 -6.54
CA TRP A 49 -5.80 8.53 -6.50
C TRP A 49 -6.51 7.18 -6.50
N MET A 50 -6.12 6.34 -7.45
CA MET A 50 -6.46 4.93 -7.52
C MET A 50 -5.27 4.12 -7.03
N ILE A 51 -5.44 3.54 -5.85
CA ILE A 51 -4.39 2.79 -5.15
C ILE A 51 -4.70 1.30 -5.33
N THR A 52 -3.80 0.56 -5.98
CA THR A 52 -3.88 -0.90 -6.11
C THR A 52 -2.78 -1.54 -5.28
N ILE A 53 -3.15 -2.49 -4.41
CA ILE A 53 -2.23 -3.21 -3.53
C ILE A 53 -2.47 -4.71 -3.73
N ILE A 54 -1.40 -5.48 -3.83
CA ILE A 54 -1.44 -6.92 -4.11
C ILE A 54 -0.62 -7.68 -3.08
N SER A 55 -1.12 -8.85 -2.67
CA SER A 55 -0.32 -9.92 -2.08
C SER A 55 -0.32 -11.10 -3.04
N ASP A 56 0.81 -11.78 -3.18
CA ASP A 56 0.86 -13.12 -3.75
C ASP A 56 0.89 -14.17 -2.62
N ASP A 57 0.82 -15.45 -2.98
CA ASP A 57 0.92 -16.54 -2.02
C ASP A 57 2.37 -16.99 -1.73
N ASN A 58 3.38 -16.50 -2.47
CA ASN A 58 4.78 -16.94 -2.36
C ASN A 58 4.95 -18.48 -2.38
N PHE A 59 4.10 -19.21 -3.10
CA PHE A 59 4.03 -20.69 -3.08
C PHE A 59 3.76 -21.27 -1.68
N SER A 60 3.20 -20.48 -0.77
CA SER A 60 2.88 -20.86 0.61
C SER A 60 1.38 -21.01 0.82
N PRO A 61 0.90 -22.17 1.31
CA PRO A 61 -0.53 -22.39 1.55
C PRO A 61 -1.11 -21.53 2.70
N LEU A 62 -0.26 -20.84 3.46
CA LEU A 62 -0.68 -19.92 4.53
C LEU A 62 -0.90 -18.48 4.03
N GLN A 63 -0.32 -18.12 2.89
CA GLN A 63 -0.50 -16.82 2.27
C GLN A 63 -1.62 -16.89 1.24
N ARG A 64 -2.15 -15.73 0.84
CA ARG A 64 -3.27 -15.64 -0.09
C ARG A 64 -2.93 -14.66 -1.21
N THR A 65 -3.29 -15.01 -2.43
CA THR A 65 -3.35 -14.04 -3.52
C THR A 65 -4.51 -13.07 -3.27
N ILE A 66 -4.20 -11.80 -3.06
CA ILE A 66 -5.16 -10.74 -2.76
C ILE A 66 -4.95 -9.58 -3.73
N LEU A 67 -6.04 -9.07 -4.33
CA LEU A 67 -6.04 -7.83 -5.11
C LEU A 67 -7.00 -6.83 -4.46
N LEU A 68 -6.47 -5.70 -3.98
CA LEU A 68 -7.26 -4.61 -3.41
C LEU A 68 -7.12 -3.35 -4.25
N ARG A 69 -8.22 -2.60 -4.41
CA ARG A 69 -8.22 -1.33 -5.10
C ARG A 69 -9.06 -0.30 -4.33
N TYR A 70 -8.46 0.83 -4.02
CA TYR A 70 -9.05 1.92 -3.25
C TYR A 70 -9.08 3.21 -4.07
N LYS A 71 -10.14 3.99 -3.85
CA LYS A 71 -10.25 5.38 -4.29
C LYS A 71 -9.93 6.29 -3.11
N MET A 72 -9.07 7.26 -3.32
CA MET A 72 -8.73 8.26 -2.31
C MET A 72 -8.70 9.65 -2.95
N PRO A 73 -9.32 10.67 -2.33
CA PRO A 73 -9.10 12.05 -2.73
C PRO A 73 -7.61 12.36 -2.73
N GLN A 74 -7.14 13.18 -3.68
CA GLN A 74 -5.78 13.69 -3.59
C GLN A 74 -5.67 14.56 -2.34
N PRO A 75 -4.62 14.36 -1.52
CA PRO A 75 -4.35 15.21 -0.37
C PRO A 75 -3.93 16.62 -0.78
#